data_AF-A0A6S7KKY7-F1
#
_entry.id   AF-A0A6S7KKY7-F1
#
_cell.length_a   1.000
_cell.length_b   1.000
_cell.length_c   1.000
_cell.angle_alpha   90.00
_cell.angle_beta   90.00
_cell.angle_gamma   90.00
#
_symmetry.space_group_name_H-M   'P 1'
#
loop_
_entity.id
_entity.type
_entity.pdbx_description
1 polymer ?
#
loop_
_entity_poly.entity_id
_entity_poly.type
_entity_poly.pdbx_seq_one_letter_code
_entity_poly.pdbx_strand_id
1 'polypeptide(L)'
;PYEANTQDPYITAYLKTDALPLTFVIGDGKEYNSEKQKYFNQPLKQNTSYIAFLRFFETRNSYYSTEWSKTIRTFVKPTGLSGPPLNVAFNSRGKTSLRVSWKAPKSLQNVELTGYQVCFYTREDTAPVFLVFNTSAKVLSRTLDNLKPSTKYFVTVSASTKAGYGEKSLAVSKITNGEPVNPSTTSYYTLILNIPKPKDYIREVMVIVQNAKMTSTLSENIKTSDLKPYRENMNDPYITAYLKADVLPLTFVIGDGKEYNSEQEKYINQPLKLNSSYIVFLRFFESQDSYYSTEWSSGVKTLIKAPVECIINQNSEQSNDEKTRMDLIIPLVIFALCFLLSLGVIVYQRRLIQNNTRQPDHKRGNSEQNEKFGM
;
A
#
# COMPACT_ATOMS: atom_id res chain seq x y z
N PRO A 1 -42.84 -23.93 -22.38
CA PRO A 1 -42.33 -24.29 -23.73
C PRO A 1 -41.68 -23.04 -24.36
N TYR A 2 -40.58 -23.21 -25.08
CA TYR A 2 -39.98 -22.09 -25.81
C TYR A 2 -40.85 -21.71 -27.01
N GLU A 3 -41.14 -20.42 -27.17
CA GLU A 3 -41.72 -19.86 -28.39
C GLU A 3 -40.65 -19.02 -29.10
N ALA A 4 -40.41 -19.29 -30.38
CA ALA A 4 -39.43 -18.53 -31.14
C ALA A 4 -39.91 -17.09 -31.34
N ASN A 5 -39.02 -16.11 -31.10
CA ASN A 5 -39.21 -14.67 -31.28
C ASN A 5 -39.94 -13.90 -30.16
N THR A 6 -40.04 -14.43 -28.95
CA THR A 6 -40.46 -13.65 -27.78
C THR A 6 -39.24 -13.15 -26.98
N GLN A 7 -39.38 -12.01 -26.29
CA GLN A 7 -38.43 -11.58 -25.24
C GLN A 7 -38.65 -12.34 -23.92
N ASP A 8 -39.56 -13.32 -23.92
CA ASP A 8 -39.98 -14.00 -22.71
C ASP A 8 -38.90 -14.97 -22.23
N PRO A 9 -38.72 -15.10 -20.90
CA PRO A 9 -37.80 -16.05 -20.35
C PRO A 9 -38.23 -17.48 -20.71
N TYR A 10 -37.27 -18.30 -21.12
CA TYR A 10 -37.49 -19.72 -21.35
C TYR A 10 -36.72 -20.56 -20.33
N ILE A 11 -37.22 -21.76 -20.07
CA ILE A 11 -36.63 -22.68 -19.09
C ILE A 11 -35.60 -23.56 -19.81
N THR A 12 -34.34 -23.43 -19.42
CA THR A 12 -33.21 -24.21 -19.99
C THR A 12 -33.14 -25.63 -19.43
N ALA A 13 -33.43 -25.80 -18.14
CA ALA A 13 -33.51 -27.09 -17.47
C ALA A 13 -34.40 -27.02 -16.23
N TYR A 14 -34.96 -28.18 -15.84
CA TYR A 14 -35.61 -28.39 -14.56
C TYR A 14 -34.95 -29.60 -13.91
N LEU A 15 -34.23 -29.38 -12.80
CA LEU A 15 -33.37 -30.37 -12.18
C LEU A 15 -33.90 -30.73 -10.79
N LYS A 16 -33.79 -32.01 -10.43
CA LYS A 16 -34.06 -32.47 -9.07
C LYS A 16 -32.87 -32.17 -8.17
N THR A 17 -33.13 -31.94 -6.88
CA THR A 17 -32.12 -31.56 -5.88
C THR A 17 -31.06 -32.64 -5.65
N ASP A 18 -31.42 -33.92 -5.80
CA ASP A 18 -30.52 -35.08 -5.73
C ASP A 18 -29.62 -35.24 -6.95
N ALA A 19 -29.88 -34.49 -8.02
CA ALA A 19 -29.13 -34.53 -9.29
C ALA A 19 -28.59 -33.15 -9.71
N LEU A 20 -28.45 -32.20 -8.78
CA LEU A 20 -27.91 -30.87 -9.07
C LEU A 20 -26.39 -30.96 -9.37
N PRO A 21 -25.95 -30.56 -10.57
CA PRO A 21 -24.53 -30.56 -10.89
C PRO A 21 -23.81 -29.38 -10.24
N LEU A 22 -22.52 -29.54 -9.93
CA LEU A 22 -21.65 -28.45 -9.48
C LEU A 22 -21.55 -27.31 -10.53
N THR A 23 -21.69 -27.66 -11.81
CA THR A 23 -21.67 -26.71 -12.93
C THR A 23 -22.79 -27.03 -13.92
N PHE A 24 -23.46 -25.99 -14.40
CA PHE A 24 -24.48 -26.10 -15.45
C PHE A 24 -24.09 -25.21 -16.63
N VAL A 25 -24.09 -25.78 -17.84
CA VAL A 25 -23.72 -25.06 -19.06
C VAL A 25 -24.98 -24.62 -19.77
N ILE A 26 -25.27 -23.32 -19.78
CA ILE A 26 -26.40 -22.75 -20.53
C ILE A 26 -26.07 -22.76 -22.04
N GLY A 27 -26.99 -23.30 -22.84
CA GLY A 27 -26.88 -23.38 -24.29
C GLY A 27 -26.06 -24.52 -24.86
N ASP A 28 -25.95 -25.63 -24.13
CA ASP A 28 -25.24 -26.82 -24.59
C ASP A 28 -26.01 -27.66 -25.64
N GLY A 29 -27.24 -27.27 -25.97
CA GLY A 29 -28.08 -27.98 -26.93
C GLY A 29 -28.61 -29.31 -26.44
N LYS A 30 -28.52 -29.60 -25.14
CA LYS A 30 -29.01 -30.86 -24.57
C LYS A 30 -30.44 -30.76 -24.07
N GLU A 31 -31.07 -31.91 -23.97
CA GLU A 31 -32.38 -32.07 -23.38
C GLU A 31 -32.25 -32.44 -21.90
N TYR A 32 -33.01 -31.75 -21.05
CA TYR A 32 -33.10 -31.94 -19.62
C TYR A 32 -34.52 -32.36 -19.26
N ASN A 33 -34.63 -33.55 -18.66
CA ASN A 33 -35.93 -34.17 -18.39
C ASN A 33 -36.36 -33.93 -16.94
N SER A 34 -37.60 -33.46 -16.77
CA SER A 34 -38.33 -33.63 -15.51
C SER A 34 -39.31 -34.81 -15.64
N GLU A 35 -39.91 -35.24 -14.53
CA GLU A 35 -40.92 -36.31 -14.52
C GLU A 35 -42.16 -36.02 -15.38
N LYS A 36 -42.41 -34.75 -15.70
CA LYS A 36 -43.66 -34.29 -16.35
C LYS A 36 -43.43 -33.59 -17.68
N GLN A 37 -42.24 -33.05 -17.90
CA GLN A 37 -41.95 -32.22 -19.06
C GLN A 37 -40.47 -32.23 -19.43
N LYS A 38 -40.22 -32.11 -20.73
CA LYS A 38 -38.89 -32.02 -21.33
C LYS A 38 -38.52 -30.56 -21.54
N TYR A 39 -37.30 -30.19 -21.18
CA TYR A 39 -36.75 -28.85 -21.36
C TYR A 39 -35.55 -28.92 -22.28
N PHE A 40 -35.51 -28.07 -23.30
CA PHE A 40 -34.42 -28.05 -24.27
C PHE A 40 -33.54 -26.83 -24.01
N ASN A 41 -32.28 -27.08 -23.64
CA ASN A 41 -31.30 -26.04 -23.37
C ASN A 41 -30.76 -25.50 -24.69
N GLN A 42 -31.49 -24.54 -25.25
CA GLN A 42 -31.27 -24.08 -26.61
C GLN A 42 -29.87 -23.50 -26.80
N PRO A 43 -29.16 -23.89 -27.89
CA PRO A 43 -27.92 -23.24 -28.26
C PRO A 43 -28.11 -21.72 -28.32
N LEU A 44 -27.27 -21.00 -27.60
CA LEU A 44 -27.43 -19.55 -27.53
C LEU A 44 -27.15 -18.94 -28.90
N LYS A 45 -27.97 -17.96 -29.29
CA LYS A 45 -27.75 -17.18 -30.51
C LYS A 45 -26.46 -16.41 -30.34
N GLN A 46 -25.64 -16.39 -31.39
CA GLN A 46 -24.38 -15.65 -31.39
C GLN A 46 -24.61 -14.14 -31.33
N ASN A 47 -23.64 -13.39 -30.84
CA ASN A 47 -23.69 -11.93 -30.72
C ASN A 47 -24.91 -11.39 -29.94
N THR A 48 -25.49 -12.20 -29.08
CA THR A 48 -26.75 -11.89 -28.37
C THR A 48 -26.48 -11.79 -26.87
N SER A 49 -27.07 -10.78 -26.24
CA SER A 49 -26.98 -10.57 -24.80
C SER A 49 -28.04 -11.41 -24.08
N TYR A 50 -27.61 -12.12 -23.04
CA TYR A 50 -28.45 -12.96 -22.19
C TYR A 50 -28.27 -12.57 -20.73
N ILE A 51 -29.34 -12.74 -19.97
CA ILE A 51 -29.36 -12.73 -18.51
C ILE A 51 -30.05 -14.03 -18.07
N ALA A 52 -29.68 -14.55 -16.91
CA ALA A 52 -30.27 -15.76 -16.35
C ALA A 52 -30.47 -15.62 -14.84
N PHE A 53 -31.43 -16.33 -14.29
CA PHE A 53 -31.63 -16.47 -12.85
C PHE A 53 -32.00 -17.93 -12.53
N LEU A 54 -31.87 -18.32 -11.26
CA LEU A 54 -32.28 -19.64 -10.78
C LEU A 54 -33.56 -19.52 -9.98
N ARG A 55 -34.44 -20.52 -10.11
CA ARG A 55 -35.64 -20.67 -9.28
C ARG A 55 -35.62 -22.02 -8.58
N PHE A 56 -35.86 -22.00 -7.28
CA PHE A 56 -35.88 -23.15 -6.41
C PHE A 56 -37.29 -23.37 -5.91
N PHE A 57 -37.79 -24.60 -5.98
CA PHE A 57 -39.14 -24.97 -5.55
C PHE A 57 -39.05 -25.79 -4.27
N GLU A 58 -39.79 -25.36 -3.25
CA GLU A 58 -39.99 -26.13 -2.02
C GLU A 58 -41.22 -27.04 -2.17
N THR A 59 -42.30 -26.53 -2.78
CA THR A 59 -43.48 -27.28 -3.20
C THR A 59 -43.95 -26.78 -4.56
N ARG A 60 -45.02 -27.36 -5.15
CA ARG A 60 -45.51 -26.95 -6.48
C ARG A 60 -45.86 -25.46 -6.58
N ASN A 61 -46.26 -24.83 -5.48
CA ASN A 61 -46.66 -23.42 -5.45
C ASN A 61 -45.77 -22.54 -4.54
N SER A 62 -44.75 -23.11 -3.87
CA SER A 62 -43.79 -22.36 -3.05
C SER A 62 -42.42 -22.36 -3.72
N TYR A 63 -41.89 -21.18 -4.04
CA TYR A 63 -40.58 -21.02 -4.66
C TYR A 63 -39.86 -19.75 -4.22
N TYR A 64 -38.53 -19.77 -4.30
CA TYR A 64 -37.69 -18.58 -4.24
C TYR A 64 -36.82 -18.48 -5.50
N SER A 65 -36.38 -17.27 -5.86
CA SER A 65 -35.55 -17.04 -7.05
C SER A 65 -34.33 -16.19 -6.70
N THR A 66 -33.23 -16.39 -7.42
CA THR A 66 -32.10 -15.46 -7.37
C THR A 66 -32.43 -14.18 -8.13
N GLU A 67 -31.64 -13.14 -7.89
CA GLU A 67 -31.57 -12.01 -8.81
C GLU A 67 -31.08 -12.45 -10.20
N TRP A 68 -31.35 -11.61 -11.20
CA TRP A 68 -30.78 -11.77 -12.54
C TRP A 68 -29.26 -11.66 -12.51
N SER A 69 -28.60 -12.48 -13.32
CA SER A 69 -27.17 -12.39 -13.57
C SER A 69 -26.80 -11.06 -14.22
N LYS A 70 -25.51 -10.72 -14.18
CA LYS A 70 -24.96 -9.72 -15.09
C LYS A 70 -25.21 -10.15 -16.55
N THR A 71 -25.39 -9.18 -17.44
CA THR A 71 -25.55 -9.43 -18.87
C THR A 71 -24.31 -10.09 -19.45
N ILE A 72 -24.48 -11.26 -20.06
CA ILE A 72 -23.44 -12.01 -20.75
C ILE A 72 -23.74 -11.99 -22.25
N ARG A 73 -22.77 -11.60 -23.07
CA ARG A 73 -22.91 -11.58 -24.52
C ARG A 73 -22.19 -12.77 -25.14
N THR A 74 -22.90 -13.55 -25.95
CA THR A 74 -22.32 -14.71 -26.64
C THR A 74 -21.38 -14.27 -27.76
N PHE A 75 -20.32 -15.05 -27.96
CA PHE A 75 -19.40 -14.84 -29.06
C PHE A 75 -19.95 -15.40 -30.36
N VAL A 76 -19.54 -14.79 -31.45
CA VAL A 76 -19.67 -15.38 -32.78
C VAL A 76 -18.60 -16.46 -32.91
N LYS A 77 -19.00 -17.67 -33.29
CA LYS A 77 -18.04 -18.70 -33.69
C LYS A 77 -17.31 -18.13 -34.91
N PRO A 78 -15.97 -18.11 -34.96
CA PRO A 78 -15.28 -17.52 -36.09
C PRO A 78 -15.67 -18.27 -37.37
N THR A 79 -16.44 -17.59 -38.21
CA THR A 79 -16.85 -18.00 -39.55
C THR A 79 -16.09 -17.22 -40.62
N GLY A 80 -15.31 -16.20 -40.20
CA GLY A 80 -14.59 -15.33 -41.10
C GLY A 80 -13.39 -16.01 -41.74
N LEU A 81 -13.28 -15.88 -43.07
CA LEU A 81 -12.11 -16.25 -43.88
C LEU A 81 -10.87 -15.37 -43.58
N SER A 82 -10.81 -14.69 -42.42
CA SER A 82 -9.75 -13.76 -42.06
C SER A 82 -8.88 -14.32 -40.93
N GLY A 83 -7.56 -14.21 -41.09
CA GLY A 83 -6.58 -14.60 -40.09
C GLY A 83 -6.53 -13.63 -38.92
N PRO A 84 -5.71 -13.92 -37.90
CA PRO A 84 -5.64 -13.09 -36.71
C PRO A 84 -4.95 -11.75 -37.02
N PRO A 85 -5.39 -10.64 -36.38
CA PRO A 85 -4.65 -9.40 -36.34
C PRO A 85 -3.22 -9.61 -35.82
N LEU A 86 -2.27 -8.87 -36.38
CA LEU A 86 -0.84 -9.01 -36.09
C LEU A 86 -0.37 -7.95 -35.09
N ASN A 87 0.77 -8.19 -34.45
CA ASN A 87 1.45 -7.21 -33.57
C ASN A 87 0.51 -6.54 -32.56
N VAL A 88 -0.36 -7.32 -31.91
CA VAL A 88 -1.22 -6.81 -30.85
C VAL A 88 -0.32 -6.39 -29.68
N ALA A 89 -0.34 -5.11 -29.32
CA ALA A 89 0.54 -4.56 -28.29
C ALA A 89 -0.11 -3.40 -27.54
N PHE A 90 0.30 -3.19 -26.30
CA PHE A 90 -0.10 -2.03 -25.50
C PHE A 90 0.84 -0.87 -25.77
N ASN A 91 0.28 0.29 -26.11
CA ASN A 91 1.05 1.50 -26.43
C ASN A 91 1.05 2.53 -25.29
N SER A 92 0.07 2.42 -24.39
CA SER A 92 -0.05 3.31 -23.23
C SER A 92 -0.80 2.59 -22.12
N ARG A 93 -0.44 2.94 -20.88
CA ARG A 93 -1.05 2.47 -19.66
C ARG A 93 -1.36 3.67 -18.77
N GLY A 94 -2.53 3.64 -18.16
CA GLY A 94 -2.89 4.50 -17.04
C GLY A 94 -3.46 3.67 -15.89
N LYS A 95 -3.95 4.37 -14.88
CA LYS A 95 -4.57 3.78 -13.69
C LYS A 95 -5.87 3.02 -13.99
N THR A 96 -6.71 3.57 -14.85
CA THR A 96 -8.04 3.02 -15.19
C THR A 96 -8.21 2.80 -16.69
N SER A 97 -7.12 2.89 -17.46
CA SER A 97 -7.16 2.72 -18.91
C SER A 97 -5.92 2.05 -19.49
N LEU A 98 -6.12 1.35 -20.60
CA LEU A 98 -5.06 0.71 -21.39
C LEU A 98 -5.32 0.99 -22.87
N ARG A 99 -4.29 1.42 -23.61
CA ARG A 99 -4.38 1.60 -25.07
C ARG A 99 -3.72 0.43 -25.78
N VAL A 100 -4.52 -0.34 -26.51
CA VAL A 100 -4.04 -1.46 -27.34
C VAL A 100 -4.05 -1.08 -28.81
N SER A 101 -3.06 -1.55 -29.55
CA SER A 101 -2.97 -1.41 -31.00
C SER A 101 -2.64 -2.74 -31.66
N TRP A 102 -2.92 -2.84 -32.96
CA TRP A 102 -2.69 -4.03 -33.76
C TRP A 102 -2.45 -3.64 -35.22
N LYS A 103 -2.03 -4.61 -36.03
CA LYS A 103 -1.95 -4.51 -37.48
C LYS A 103 -3.00 -5.42 -38.11
N ALA A 104 -3.42 -5.09 -39.33
CA ALA A 104 -4.32 -5.93 -40.09
C ALA A 104 -3.73 -7.34 -40.30
N PRO A 105 -4.59 -8.37 -40.42
CA PRO A 105 -4.15 -9.72 -40.80
C PRO A 105 -3.40 -9.70 -42.14
N LYS A 106 -2.54 -10.70 -42.37
CA LYS A 106 -1.94 -10.88 -43.71
C LYS A 106 -3.06 -11.10 -44.72
N SER A 107 -2.95 -10.43 -45.88
CA SER A 107 -3.98 -10.41 -46.92
C SER A 107 -4.49 -11.81 -47.22
N LEU A 108 -5.78 -12.02 -47.01
CA LEU A 108 -6.51 -13.17 -47.52
C LEU A 108 -7.23 -12.66 -48.76
N GLN A 109 -6.76 -13.10 -49.94
CA GLN A 109 -7.34 -12.70 -51.22
C GLN A 109 -8.87 -12.81 -51.13
N ASN A 110 -9.56 -11.72 -51.49
CA ASN A 110 -11.02 -11.62 -51.57
C ASN A 110 -11.78 -11.46 -50.23
N VAL A 111 -11.12 -11.10 -49.13
CA VAL A 111 -11.79 -10.86 -47.84
C VAL A 111 -11.81 -9.37 -47.49
N GLU A 112 -12.97 -8.74 -47.63
CA GLU A 112 -13.20 -7.35 -47.22
C GLU A 112 -13.41 -7.25 -45.71
N LEU A 113 -12.48 -6.57 -45.02
CA LEU A 113 -12.60 -6.29 -43.59
C LEU A 113 -13.65 -5.19 -43.36
N THR A 114 -14.58 -5.47 -42.45
CA THR A 114 -15.55 -4.48 -41.97
C THR A 114 -15.07 -3.79 -40.70
N GLY A 115 -14.14 -4.39 -39.97
CA GLY A 115 -13.76 -3.91 -38.65
C GLY A 115 -12.88 -4.85 -37.84
N TYR A 116 -12.84 -4.59 -36.52
CA TYR A 116 -12.20 -5.44 -35.53
C TYR A 116 -13.07 -5.56 -34.29
N GLN A 117 -12.98 -6.70 -33.62
CA GLN A 117 -13.49 -6.93 -32.26
C GLN A 117 -12.31 -7.01 -31.31
N VAL A 118 -12.31 -6.15 -30.30
CA VAL A 118 -11.39 -6.20 -29.16
C VAL A 118 -12.13 -6.78 -27.97
N CYS A 119 -11.62 -7.85 -27.41
CA CYS A 119 -12.11 -8.47 -26.19
C CYS A 119 -11.04 -8.37 -25.10
N PHE A 120 -11.43 -8.00 -23.89
CA PHE A 120 -10.54 -8.02 -22.73
C PHE A 120 -11.21 -8.67 -21.53
N TYR A 121 -10.41 -9.17 -20.58
CA TYR A 121 -10.88 -9.86 -19.38
C TYR A 121 -9.81 -9.90 -18.29
N THR A 122 -10.21 -10.22 -17.05
CA THR A 122 -9.32 -10.55 -15.93
C THR A 122 -9.41 -12.05 -15.64
N ARG A 123 -8.41 -12.64 -14.97
CA ARG A 123 -8.50 -14.03 -14.47
C ARG A 123 -9.04 -14.13 -13.04
N GLU A 124 -9.19 -12.99 -12.37
CA GLU A 124 -9.66 -12.91 -10.98
C GLU A 124 -11.19 -12.87 -10.89
N ASP A 125 -11.90 -12.45 -11.95
CA ASP A 125 -13.35 -12.44 -11.98
C ASP A 125 -13.90 -13.81 -12.43
N THR A 126 -14.85 -14.36 -11.65
CA THR A 126 -15.51 -15.66 -11.89
C THR A 126 -16.29 -15.74 -13.22
N ALA A 127 -16.56 -14.58 -13.83
CA ALA A 127 -17.01 -14.45 -15.20
C ALA A 127 -16.08 -13.46 -15.91
N PRO A 128 -15.54 -13.78 -17.09
CA PRO A 128 -14.69 -12.83 -17.79
C PRO A 128 -15.55 -11.60 -18.15
N VAL A 129 -15.14 -10.42 -17.68
CA VAL A 129 -15.82 -9.16 -18.05
C VAL A 129 -15.50 -8.86 -19.50
N PHE A 130 -16.33 -9.39 -20.40
CA PHE A 130 -16.15 -9.23 -21.83
C PHE A 130 -16.77 -7.93 -22.32
N LEU A 131 -15.93 -6.92 -22.48
CA LEU A 131 -16.29 -5.69 -23.18
C LEU A 131 -15.81 -5.82 -24.63
N VAL A 132 -16.78 -5.84 -25.54
CA VAL A 132 -16.58 -5.97 -26.98
C VAL A 132 -16.65 -4.59 -27.62
N PHE A 133 -15.55 -4.16 -28.23
CA PHE A 133 -15.54 -2.96 -29.06
C PHE A 133 -15.48 -3.35 -30.52
N ASN A 134 -16.47 -2.91 -31.30
CA ASN A 134 -16.42 -2.98 -32.75
C ASN A 134 -15.80 -1.68 -33.27
N THR A 135 -14.73 -1.79 -34.05
CA THR A 135 -14.09 -0.65 -34.71
C THR A 135 -14.24 -0.76 -36.22
N SER A 136 -14.08 0.34 -36.96
CA SER A 136 -14.02 0.27 -38.42
C SER A 136 -12.71 -0.39 -38.89
N ALA A 137 -12.68 -0.86 -40.13
CA ALA A 137 -11.49 -1.50 -40.71
C ALA A 137 -10.26 -0.58 -40.77
N LYS A 138 -10.45 0.75 -40.74
CA LYS A 138 -9.38 1.75 -40.72
C LYS A 138 -8.81 1.99 -39.32
N VAL A 139 -9.50 1.58 -38.27
CA VAL A 139 -9.07 1.78 -36.88
C VAL A 139 -8.23 0.59 -36.42
N LEU A 140 -6.99 0.88 -36.05
CA LEU A 140 -5.98 -0.10 -35.64
C LEU A 140 -5.54 0.06 -34.17
N SER A 141 -6.30 0.82 -33.38
CA SER A 141 -6.07 0.96 -31.94
C SER A 141 -7.36 1.26 -31.19
N ARG A 142 -7.40 0.89 -29.92
CA ARG A 142 -8.53 1.14 -29.02
C ARG A 142 -8.04 1.42 -27.61
N THR A 143 -8.64 2.42 -26.97
CA THR A 143 -8.52 2.63 -25.53
C THR A 143 -9.60 1.82 -24.81
N LEU A 144 -9.16 1.06 -23.82
CA LEU A 144 -9.98 0.31 -22.87
C LEU A 144 -10.04 1.15 -21.60
N ASP A 145 -11.22 1.66 -21.25
CA ASP A 145 -11.44 2.55 -20.10
C ASP A 145 -12.25 1.84 -19.00
N ASN A 146 -12.44 2.53 -17.86
CA ASN A 146 -13.17 2.02 -16.69
C ASN A 146 -12.58 0.72 -16.11
N LEU A 147 -11.25 0.59 -16.19
CA LEU A 147 -10.51 -0.53 -15.64
C LEU A 147 -10.23 -0.32 -14.15
N LYS A 148 -10.05 -1.42 -13.41
CA LYS A 148 -9.62 -1.38 -12.01
C LYS A 148 -8.11 -1.09 -11.94
N PRO A 149 -7.64 -0.26 -10.99
CA PRO A 149 -6.21 -0.06 -10.72
C PRO A 149 -5.50 -1.37 -10.32
N SER A 150 -4.18 -1.45 -10.54
CA SER A 150 -3.34 -2.60 -10.16
C SER A 150 -3.90 -3.97 -10.55
N THR A 151 -4.57 -4.06 -11.70
CA THR A 151 -5.28 -5.27 -12.14
C THR A 151 -4.73 -5.76 -13.47
N LYS A 152 -4.47 -7.06 -13.58
CA LYS A 152 -3.96 -7.69 -14.82
C LYS A 152 -5.10 -7.97 -15.79
N TYR A 153 -5.05 -7.30 -16.95
CA TYR A 153 -5.99 -7.53 -18.04
C TYR A 153 -5.34 -8.30 -19.18
N PHE A 154 -6.10 -9.24 -19.75
CA PHE A 154 -5.76 -9.98 -20.96
C PHE A 154 -6.60 -9.44 -22.10
N VAL A 155 -6.01 -9.27 -23.28
CA VAL A 155 -6.65 -8.71 -24.47
C VAL A 155 -6.42 -9.62 -25.67
N THR A 156 -7.48 -9.84 -26.45
CA THR A 156 -7.45 -10.51 -27.75
C THR A 156 -8.15 -9.64 -28.78
N VAL A 157 -7.66 -9.65 -30.02
CA VAL A 157 -8.28 -8.92 -31.14
C VAL A 157 -8.60 -9.90 -32.25
N SER A 158 -9.77 -9.77 -32.87
CA SER A 158 -10.17 -10.52 -34.08
C SER A 158 -10.62 -9.55 -35.16
N ALA A 159 -10.26 -9.81 -36.42
CA ALA A 159 -10.80 -9.04 -37.55
C ALA A 159 -12.27 -9.39 -37.78
N SER A 160 -13.07 -8.46 -38.30
CA SER A 160 -14.46 -8.70 -38.71
C SER A 160 -14.62 -8.52 -40.21
N THR A 161 -15.49 -9.33 -40.79
CA THR A 161 -15.83 -9.35 -42.22
C THR A 161 -17.36 -9.36 -42.35
N LYS A 162 -17.88 -9.30 -43.59
CA LYS A 162 -19.32 -9.51 -43.85
C LYS A 162 -19.81 -10.88 -43.38
N ALA A 163 -18.95 -11.90 -43.37
CA ALA A 163 -19.27 -13.26 -42.93
C ALA A 163 -19.19 -13.47 -41.40
N GLY A 164 -18.78 -12.45 -40.63
CA GLY A 164 -18.55 -12.54 -39.19
C GLY A 164 -17.10 -12.30 -38.80
N TYR A 165 -16.74 -12.67 -37.57
CA TYR A 165 -15.40 -12.47 -37.03
C TYR A 165 -14.45 -13.59 -37.48
N GLY A 166 -13.20 -13.24 -37.77
CA GLY A 166 -12.11 -14.16 -38.07
C GLY A 166 -11.42 -14.67 -36.81
N GLU A 167 -10.26 -15.30 -36.99
CA GLU A 167 -9.49 -15.85 -35.88
C GLU A 167 -9.04 -14.76 -34.89
N LYS A 168 -8.95 -15.15 -33.61
CA LYS A 168 -8.44 -14.27 -32.55
C LYS A 168 -6.92 -14.28 -32.54
N SER A 169 -6.33 -13.13 -32.26
CA SER A 169 -4.91 -13.01 -31.93
C SER A 169 -4.57 -13.84 -30.69
N LEU A 170 -3.28 -14.11 -30.51
CA LEU A 170 -2.76 -14.50 -29.21
C LEU A 170 -3.15 -13.48 -28.14
N ALA A 171 -3.44 -13.96 -26.94
CA ALA A 171 -3.78 -13.11 -25.82
C ALA A 171 -2.51 -12.40 -25.32
N VAL A 172 -2.56 -11.07 -25.26
CA VAL A 172 -1.53 -10.25 -24.63
C VAL A 172 -2.04 -9.74 -23.28
N SER A 173 -1.15 -9.48 -22.33
CA SER A 173 -1.56 -9.00 -21.01
C SER A 173 -0.79 -7.77 -20.55
N LYS A 174 -1.46 -6.90 -19.78
CA LYS A 174 -0.85 -5.74 -19.14
C LYS A 174 -1.60 -5.45 -17.84
N ILE A 175 -0.84 -5.09 -16.80
CA ILE A 175 -1.39 -4.63 -15.52
C ILE A 175 -1.62 -3.12 -15.61
N THR A 176 -2.75 -2.61 -15.13
CA THR A 176 -3.00 -1.16 -14.99
C THR A 176 -2.11 -0.52 -13.91
N ASN A 177 -1.93 0.80 -13.95
CA ASN A 177 -1.22 1.49 -12.88
C ASN A 177 -1.98 1.38 -11.55
N GLY A 178 -1.24 1.49 -10.46
CA GLY A 178 -1.81 1.56 -9.12
C GLY A 178 -2.27 2.96 -8.74
N GLU A 179 -3.07 3.02 -7.67
CA GLU A 179 -3.38 4.28 -7.01
C GLU A 179 -2.10 5.00 -6.55
N PRO A 180 -2.09 6.35 -6.53
CA PRO A 180 -1.04 7.11 -5.89
C PRO A 180 -0.80 6.61 -4.47
N VAL A 181 0.46 6.58 -4.08
CA VAL A 181 0.82 6.38 -2.68
C VAL A 181 0.65 7.69 -1.90
N ASN A 182 0.45 7.57 -0.59
CA ASN A 182 0.21 8.71 0.29
C ASN A 182 1.35 8.80 1.32
N PRO A 183 2.50 9.39 0.97
CA PRO A 183 3.53 9.67 1.95
C PRO A 183 3.07 10.73 2.93
N SER A 184 3.64 10.72 4.13
CA SER A 184 3.43 11.78 5.12
C SER A 184 4.75 12.21 5.76
N THR A 185 4.79 13.44 6.23
CA THR A 185 5.99 14.02 6.84
C THR A 185 6.19 13.47 8.24
N THR A 186 7.41 12.97 8.51
CA THR A 186 7.79 12.48 9.85
C THR A 186 8.82 13.39 10.51
N SER A 187 9.75 13.95 9.73
CA SER A 187 10.80 14.82 10.26
C SER A 187 11.27 15.88 9.26
N TYR A 188 12.38 16.55 9.59
CA TYR A 188 13.08 17.49 8.71
C TYR A 188 13.74 16.82 7.48
N TYR A 189 14.06 15.53 7.58
CA TYR A 189 14.85 14.80 6.58
C TYR A 189 14.17 13.53 6.07
N THR A 190 13.00 13.17 6.62
CA THR A 190 12.33 11.91 6.30
C THR A 190 10.84 12.04 6.06
N LEU A 191 10.35 11.17 5.18
CA LEU A 191 8.93 10.90 4.97
C LEU A 191 8.64 9.44 5.29
N ILE A 192 7.42 9.14 5.74
CA ILE A 192 6.95 7.76 5.88
C ILE A 192 5.96 7.43 4.75
N LEU A 193 6.04 6.21 4.25
CA LEU A 193 5.27 5.71 3.13
C LEU A 193 4.63 4.36 3.48
N ASN A 194 3.32 4.25 3.30
CA ASN A 194 2.64 2.95 3.32
C ASN A 194 2.81 2.29 1.96
N ILE A 195 3.40 1.09 1.95
CA ILE A 195 3.55 0.29 0.74
C ILE A 195 2.30 -0.58 0.57
N PRO A 196 1.54 -0.44 -0.53
CA PRO A 196 0.40 -1.31 -0.79
C PRO A 196 0.86 -2.77 -0.87
N LYS A 197 0.09 -3.68 -0.26
CA LYS A 197 0.36 -5.11 -0.36
C LYS A 197 0.34 -5.53 -1.84
N PRO A 198 1.45 -6.04 -2.39
CA PRO A 198 1.49 -6.45 -3.78
C PRO A 198 0.74 -7.77 -3.99
N LYS A 199 0.41 -8.07 -5.25
CA LYS A 199 -0.09 -9.39 -5.65
C LYS A 199 1.03 -10.42 -5.65
N ASP A 200 0.71 -11.70 -5.48
CA ASP A 200 1.68 -12.79 -5.28
C ASP A 200 2.64 -13.04 -6.45
N TYR A 201 2.31 -12.55 -7.65
CA TYR A 201 3.18 -12.63 -8.83
C TYR A 201 4.24 -11.53 -8.87
N ILE A 202 4.21 -10.55 -7.95
CA ILE A 202 5.24 -9.53 -7.84
C ILE A 202 6.45 -10.09 -7.11
N ARG A 203 7.63 -9.69 -7.58
CA ARG A 203 8.93 -10.15 -7.08
C ARG A 203 9.68 -9.04 -6.38
N GLU A 204 9.63 -7.84 -6.95
CA GLU A 204 10.46 -6.72 -6.50
C GLU A 204 9.66 -5.41 -6.56
N VAL A 205 10.00 -4.49 -5.66
CA VAL A 205 9.44 -3.15 -5.58
C VAL A 205 10.56 -2.12 -5.54
N MET A 206 10.49 -1.14 -6.43
CA MET A 206 11.39 0.00 -6.44
C MET A 206 10.66 1.22 -5.89
N VAL A 207 11.34 1.99 -5.04
CA VAL A 207 10.84 3.25 -4.48
C VAL A 207 11.56 4.41 -5.18
N ILE A 208 10.79 5.23 -5.90
CA ILE A 208 11.31 6.34 -6.71
C ILE A 208 10.85 7.66 -6.10
N VAL A 209 11.80 8.56 -5.90
CA VAL A 209 11.57 9.87 -5.28
C VAL A 209 12.01 10.98 -6.24
N GLN A 210 11.29 12.08 -6.25
CA GLN A 210 11.68 13.28 -6.97
C GLN A 210 11.34 14.53 -6.15
N ASN A 211 12.18 15.57 -6.24
CA ASN A 211 11.77 16.89 -5.76
C ASN A 211 10.59 17.40 -6.62
N ALA A 212 9.52 17.83 -5.97
CA ALA A 212 8.27 18.18 -6.65
C ALA A 212 8.48 19.38 -7.61
N LYS A 213 8.39 19.12 -8.91
CA LYS A 213 8.38 20.16 -9.98
C LYS A 213 6.93 20.54 -10.32
N MET A 214 6.73 21.71 -10.94
CA MET A 214 5.42 22.11 -11.50
C MET A 214 4.88 21.11 -12.54
N THR A 215 5.78 20.44 -13.27
CA THR A 215 5.43 19.41 -14.23
C THR A 215 6.27 18.16 -13.96
N SER A 216 5.60 17.04 -13.67
CA SER A 216 6.21 15.72 -13.61
C SER A 216 5.78 14.89 -14.80
N THR A 217 6.72 14.18 -15.41
CA THR A 217 6.41 13.15 -16.42
C THR A 217 5.60 12.05 -15.73
N LEU A 218 4.55 11.53 -16.39
CA LEU A 218 3.79 10.39 -15.87
C LEU A 218 4.73 9.24 -15.51
N SER A 219 4.53 8.61 -14.35
CA SER A 219 5.41 7.58 -13.82
C SER A 219 5.61 6.40 -14.78
N GLU A 220 4.57 6.04 -15.53
CA GLU A 220 4.62 4.99 -16.56
C GLU A 220 5.57 5.32 -17.72
N ASN A 221 5.70 6.59 -18.08
CA ASN A 221 6.55 7.02 -19.20
C ASN A 221 8.04 7.10 -18.83
N ILE A 222 8.36 6.99 -17.54
CA ILE A 222 9.75 6.95 -17.06
C ILE A 222 10.25 5.51 -17.20
N LYS A 223 11.23 5.28 -18.08
CA LYS A 223 11.81 3.95 -18.26
C LYS A 223 12.69 3.60 -17.06
N THR A 224 12.74 2.32 -16.70
CA THR A 224 13.60 1.85 -15.60
C THR A 224 15.08 2.14 -15.88
N SER A 225 15.53 2.10 -17.14
CA SER A 225 16.90 2.43 -17.56
C SER A 225 17.32 3.86 -17.26
N ASP A 226 16.35 4.78 -17.21
CA ASP A 226 16.58 6.21 -17.06
C ASP A 226 16.66 6.60 -15.58
N LEU A 227 16.16 5.73 -14.69
CA LEU A 227 16.25 5.89 -13.25
C LEU A 227 17.67 5.55 -12.77
N LYS A 228 18.22 6.39 -11.91
CA LYS A 228 19.57 6.25 -11.35
C LYS A 228 19.54 6.36 -9.83
N PRO A 229 20.58 5.87 -9.13
CA PRO A 229 20.78 6.18 -7.71
C PRO A 229 20.87 7.68 -7.48
N TYR A 230 20.57 8.13 -6.25
CA TYR A 230 20.71 9.53 -5.88
C TYR A 230 22.11 10.09 -6.16
N ARG A 231 22.16 11.36 -6.58
CA ARG A 231 23.35 12.20 -6.70
C ARG A 231 22.96 13.63 -6.32
N GLU A 232 23.89 14.36 -5.73
CA GLU A 232 23.66 15.74 -5.34
C GLU A 232 23.27 16.61 -6.55
N ASN A 233 22.38 17.57 -6.29
CA ASN A 233 21.90 18.56 -7.27
C ASN A 233 21.14 17.97 -8.47
N MET A 234 20.72 16.70 -8.42
CA MET A 234 19.76 16.17 -9.39
C MET A 234 18.34 16.62 -9.06
N ASN A 235 17.64 17.06 -10.10
CA ASN A 235 16.21 17.33 -10.06
C ASN A 235 15.38 16.20 -10.70
N ASP A 236 16.06 15.16 -11.16
CA ASP A 236 15.45 14.01 -11.83
C ASP A 236 14.99 12.96 -10.82
N PRO A 237 13.99 12.14 -11.18
CA PRO A 237 13.55 11.05 -10.33
C PRO A 237 14.71 10.07 -10.09
N TYR A 238 14.90 9.68 -8.84
CA TYR A 238 15.98 8.78 -8.43
C TYR A 238 15.47 7.61 -7.59
N ILE A 239 16.23 6.53 -7.61
CA ILE A 239 15.95 5.31 -6.86
C ILE A 239 16.48 5.48 -5.44
N THR A 240 15.59 5.33 -4.47
CA THR A 240 15.94 5.40 -3.04
C THR A 240 16.00 4.02 -2.40
N ALA A 241 15.26 3.05 -2.95
CA ALA A 241 15.29 1.68 -2.50
C ALA A 241 14.86 0.69 -3.57
N TYR A 242 15.45 -0.50 -3.48
CA TYR A 242 15.05 -1.70 -4.18
C TYR A 242 14.74 -2.79 -3.15
N LEU A 243 13.51 -3.30 -3.15
CA LEU A 243 12.97 -4.16 -2.09
C LEU A 243 12.45 -5.47 -2.69
N LYS A 244 12.76 -6.60 -2.06
CA LYS A 244 12.18 -7.89 -2.45
C LYS A 244 10.77 -8.04 -1.86
N ALA A 245 9.86 -8.65 -2.62
CA ALA A 245 8.45 -8.78 -2.25
C ALA A 245 8.19 -9.73 -1.08
N ASP A 246 9.07 -10.72 -0.86
CA ASP A 246 9.01 -11.71 0.21
C ASP A 246 9.30 -11.13 1.61
N VAL A 247 10.05 -10.03 1.67
CA VAL A 247 10.39 -9.30 2.90
C VAL A 247 9.93 -7.85 2.87
N LEU A 248 8.90 -7.55 2.08
CA LEU A 248 8.42 -6.18 1.88
C LEU A 248 7.76 -5.63 3.16
N PRO A 249 8.24 -4.51 3.71
CA PRO A 249 7.63 -3.92 4.90
C PRO A 249 6.31 -3.23 4.55
N LEU A 250 5.40 -3.16 5.53
CA LEU A 250 4.14 -2.39 5.40
C LEU A 250 4.41 -0.87 5.28
N THR A 251 5.43 -0.41 5.99
CA THR A 251 5.84 1.00 6.03
C THR A 251 7.31 1.14 5.66
N PHE A 252 7.63 2.15 4.86
CA PHE A 252 8.98 2.49 4.45
C PHE A 252 9.29 3.95 4.81
N VAL A 253 10.48 4.18 5.35
CA VAL A 253 10.94 5.53 5.71
C VAL A 253 11.86 6.02 4.60
N ILE A 254 11.45 7.05 3.87
CA ILE A 254 12.26 7.70 2.84
C ILE A 254 13.22 8.68 3.54
N GLY A 255 14.50 8.64 3.19
CA GLY A 255 15.56 9.49 3.73
C GLY A 255 16.23 8.99 5.01
N ASP A 256 16.08 7.71 5.35
CA ASP A 256 16.65 7.14 6.59
C ASP A 256 18.16 6.85 6.54
N GLY A 257 18.81 7.09 5.40
CA GLY A 257 20.24 6.89 5.20
C GLY A 257 20.68 5.43 5.03
N LYS A 258 19.75 4.46 5.01
CA LYS A 258 20.09 3.03 4.90
C LYS A 258 20.28 2.57 3.46
N GLU A 259 20.90 1.41 3.29
CA GLU A 259 21.05 0.73 2.00
C GLU A 259 19.89 -0.21 1.70
N TYR A 260 19.42 -0.20 0.45
CA TYR A 260 18.32 -1.04 -0.04
C TYR A 260 18.61 -1.47 -1.48
N ASN A 261 19.26 -2.62 -1.63
CA ASN A 261 20.01 -2.97 -2.85
C ASN A 261 19.25 -3.95 -3.76
N SER A 262 19.52 -3.86 -5.07
CA SER A 262 19.19 -4.94 -6.00
C SER A 262 20.35 -5.95 -6.05
N GLU A 263 20.24 -7.00 -6.87
CA GLU A 263 21.34 -7.94 -7.09
C GLU A 263 22.52 -7.31 -7.84
N GLN A 264 22.29 -6.21 -8.56
CA GLN A 264 23.25 -5.61 -9.48
C GLN A 264 23.74 -4.23 -9.01
N GLU A 265 22.92 -3.49 -8.29
CA GLU A 265 23.17 -2.11 -7.90
C GLU A 265 22.87 -1.87 -6.42
N LYS A 266 23.67 -0.97 -5.83
CA LYS A 266 23.44 -0.50 -4.47
C LYS A 266 22.72 0.85 -4.47
N TYR A 267 21.76 1.00 -3.57
CA TYR A 267 21.00 2.24 -3.41
C TYR A 267 21.03 2.69 -1.96
N ILE A 268 21.42 3.94 -1.74
CA ILE A 268 21.40 4.58 -0.43
C ILE A 268 20.18 5.50 -0.38
N ASN A 269 19.36 5.34 0.64
CA ASN A 269 18.15 6.13 0.86
C ASN A 269 18.50 7.49 1.48
N GLN A 270 19.00 8.39 0.64
CA GLN A 270 19.63 9.64 1.07
C GLN A 270 18.67 10.55 1.84
N PRO A 271 19.12 11.16 2.96
CA PRO A 271 18.34 12.14 3.70
C PRO A 271 17.78 13.23 2.79
N LEU A 272 16.49 13.55 2.98
CA LEU A 272 15.81 14.55 2.16
C LEU A 272 16.28 15.96 2.52
N LYS A 273 16.06 16.92 1.62
CA LYS A 273 16.37 18.32 1.90
C LYS A 273 15.28 18.94 2.76
N LEU A 274 15.68 19.82 3.67
CA LEU A 274 14.78 20.61 4.52
C LEU A 274 13.87 21.53 3.68
N ASN A 275 12.66 21.78 4.18
CA ASN A 275 11.67 22.67 3.56
C ASN A 275 11.44 22.42 2.05
N SER A 276 11.60 21.17 1.61
CA SER A 276 11.55 20.78 0.21
C SER A 276 10.36 19.86 -0.03
N SER A 277 9.67 20.05 -1.14
CA SER A 277 8.53 19.23 -1.54
C SER A 277 9.02 18.04 -2.35
N TYR A 278 8.44 16.86 -2.09
CA TYR A 278 8.78 15.62 -2.77
C TYR A 278 7.52 14.92 -3.28
N ILE A 279 7.66 14.26 -4.41
CA ILE A 279 6.67 13.32 -4.96
C ILE A 279 7.31 11.95 -5.04
N VAL A 280 6.51 10.91 -4.87
CA VAL A 280 6.96 9.52 -4.79
C VAL A 280 6.06 8.66 -5.66
N PHE A 281 6.65 7.70 -6.37
CA PHE A 281 5.89 6.58 -6.92
C PHE A 281 6.62 5.26 -6.64
N LEU A 282 5.86 4.17 -6.68
CA LEU A 282 6.37 2.82 -6.56
C LEU A 282 6.31 2.12 -7.91
N ARG A 283 7.29 1.27 -8.19
CA ARG A 283 7.29 0.37 -9.35
C ARG A 283 7.36 -1.07 -8.87
N PHE A 284 6.42 -1.88 -9.33
CA PHE A 284 6.27 -3.29 -8.96
C PHE A 284 6.64 -4.16 -10.16
N PHE A 285 7.56 -5.09 -9.97
CA PHE A 285 8.09 -5.97 -11.01
C PHE A 285 7.50 -7.37 -10.87
N GLU A 286 6.89 -7.86 -11.95
CA GLU A 286 6.59 -9.28 -12.15
C GLU A 286 7.84 -10.03 -12.67
N SER A 287 8.63 -9.35 -13.50
CA SER A 287 9.97 -9.75 -13.97
C SER A 287 10.75 -8.50 -14.38
N GLN A 288 12.02 -8.64 -14.76
CA GLN A 288 12.89 -7.50 -15.13
C GLN A 288 12.25 -6.58 -16.18
N ASP A 289 11.58 -7.13 -17.19
CA ASP A 289 10.95 -6.37 -18.29
C ASP A 289 9.43 -6.17 -18.10
N SER A 290 8.82 -6.76 -17.08
CA SER A 290 7.39 -6.68 -16.81
C SER A 290 7.14 -5.98 -15.47
N TYR A 291 6.73 -4.71 -15.54
CA TYR A 291 6.40 -3.92 -14.35
C TYR A 291 5.09 -3.14 -14.53
N TYR A 292 4.54 -2.64 -13.42
CA TYR A 292 3.59 -1.52 -13.39
C TYR A 292 4.01 -0.51 -12.32
N SER A 293 3.54 0.73 -12.43
CA SER A 293 3.84 1.77 -11.45
C SER A 293 2.57 2.24 -10.75
N THR A 294 2.70 2.83 -9.57
CA THR A 294 1.67 3.75 -9.06
C THR A 294 1.76 5.05 -9.84
N GLU A 295 0.69 5.84 -9.81
CA GLU A 295 0.81 7.26 -10.13
C GLU A 295 1.70 7.97 -9.10
N TRP A 296 2.14 9.19 -9.44
CA TRP A 296 2.82 10.06 -8.49
C TRP A 296 1.93 10.40 -7.30
N SER A 297 2.50 10.39 -6.10
CA SER A 297 1.86 10.95 -4.91
C SER A 297 1.58 12.44 -5.07
N SER A 298 0.71 12.97 -4.20
CA SER A 298 0.71 14.42 -3.96
C SER A 298 2.08 14.88 -3.43
N GLY A 299 2.38 16.16 -3.63
CA GLY A 299 3.61 16.76 -3.12
C GLY A 299 3.58 16.83 -1.59
N VAL A 300 4.59 16.26 -0.94
CA VAL A 300 4.74 16.25 0.52
C VAL A 300 5.99 17.02 0.92
N LYS A 301 5.85 17.95 1.86
CA LYS A 301 6.92 18.86 2.26
C LYS A 301 7.60 18.37 3.53
N THR A 302 8.93 18.31 3.52
CA THR A 302 9.71 18.11 4.75
C THR A 302 9.57 19.31 5.68
N LEU A 303 9.72 19.06 6.99
CA LEU A 303 9.56 20.13 7.98
C LEU A 303 10.64 21.21 7.81
N ILE A 304 10.25 22.44 8.14
CA ILE A 304 11.20 23.53 8.36
C ILE A 304 11.86 23.26 9.71
N LYS A 305 13.19 23.33 9.77
CA LYS A 305 13.87 23.39 11.06
C LYS A 305 13.39 24.67 11.75
N ALA A 306 12.62 24.55 12.84
CA ALA A 306 12.14 25.72 13.57
C ALA A 306 13.32 26.67 13.81
N PRO A 307 13.19 27.99 13.54
CA PRO A 307 14.19 28.91 14.04
C PRO A 307 14.28 28.67 15.54
N VAL A 308 15.50 28.57 16.06
CA VAL A 308 15.68 28.64 17.51
C VAL A 308 15.20 30.04 17.87
N GLU A 309 13.95 30.18 18.30
CA GLU A 309 13.54 31.35 19.07
C GLU A 309 14.28 31.23 20.40
N CYS A 310 15.49 31.79 20.44
CA CYS A 310 15.98 32.34 21.70
C CYS A 310 15.02 33.48 22.03
N ILE A 311 14.14 33.24 23.01
CA ILE A 311 13.39 34.30 23.67
C ILE A 311 14.38 35.42 24.01
N ILE A 312 14.14 36.62 23.46
CA ILE A 312 14.94 37.81 23.71
C ILE A 312 14.82 38.19 25.19
N ASN A 313 15.98 38.37 25.81
CA ASN A 313 16.28 39.12 27.03
C ASN A 313 15.51 38.74 28.30
N GLN A 314 16.16 37.94 29.14
CA GLN A 314 16.40 38.40 30.50
C GLN A 314 17.89 38.74 30.63
N ASN A 315 18.17 39.99 30.99
CA ASN A 315 19.44 40.36 31.59
C ASN A 315 19.81 39.31 32.66
N SER A 316 20.84 38.51 32.40
CA SER A 316 21.60 37.81 33.42
C SER A 316 22.91 37.32 32.83
N GLU A 317 23.83 38.26 32.61
CA GLU A 317 25.24 37.97 32.93
C GLU A 317 25.33 37.72 34.44
N GLN A 318 24.79 36.60 34.92
CA GLN A 318 24.92 36.16 36.32
C GLN A 318 24.42 34.71 36.46
N SER A 319 25.16 33.74 35.92
CA SER A 319 24.98 32.35 36.38
C SER A 319 26.27 31.52 36.46
N ASN A 320 27.43 32.10 36.15
CA ASN A 320 28.72 31.48 36.52
C ASN A 320 29.21 31.90 37.91
N ASP A 321 28.74 33.03 38.47
CA ASP A 321 29.16 33.45 39.82
C ASP A 321 28.40 32.73 40.94
N GLU A 322 27.13 32.34 40.72
CA GLU A 322 26.33 31.72 41.79
C GLU A 322 26.72 30.25 42.04
N LYS A 323 27.08 29.50 40.98
CA LYS A 323 27.56 28.11 41.11
C LYS A 323 28.93 28.04 41.76
N THR A 324 29.85 28.93 41.38
CA THR A 324 31.19 29.01 41.97
C THR A 324 31.15 29.53 43.41
N ARG A 325 30.22 30.43 43.72
CA ARG A 325 30.02 30.95 45.08
C ARG A 325 29.36 29.93 46.01
N MET A 326 28.43 29.09 45.52
CA MET A 326 27.87 27.98 46.31
C MET A 326 28.90 26.87 46.59
N ASP A 327 29.79 26.56 45.64
CA ASP A 327 30.88 25.59 45.84
C ASP A 327 31.92 26.07 46.88
N LEU A 328 32.06 27.38 47.11
CA LEU A 328 32.93 27.96 48.16
C LEU A 328 32.22 28.13 49.51
N ILE A 329 30.92 28.44 49.51
CA ILE A 329 30.16 28.68 50.76
C ILE A 329 29.88 27.37 51.49
N ILE A 330 29.58 26.27 50.79
CA ILE A 330 29.24 24.99 51.44
C ILE A 330 30.42 24.46 52.30
N PRO A 331 31.68 24.41 51.81
CA PRO A 331 32.84 24.05 52.63
C PRO A 331 33.06 25.02 53.80
N LEU A 332 32.89 26.34 53.60
CA LEU A 332 33.07 27.34 54.64
C LEU A 332 32.04 27.22 55.78
N VAL A 333 30.78 26.93 55.45
CA VAL A 333 29.73 26.71 56.46
C VAL A 333 29.98 25.42 57.23
N ILE A 334 30.43 24.35 56.56
CA ILE A 334 30.83 23.11 57.24
C ILE A 334 32.02 23.39 58.17
N PHE A 335 33.03 24.14 57.72
CA PHE A 335 34.18 24.49 58.55
C PHE A 335 33.78 25.32 59.78
N ALA A 336 32.88 26.29 59.62
CA ALA A 336 32.36 27.10 60.71
C ALA A 336 31.55 26.27 61.72
N LEU A 337 30.71 25.34 61.26
CA LEU A 337 29.95 24.44 62.13
C LEU A 337 30.88 23.48 62.90
N CYS A 338 31.89 22.91 62.24
CA CYS A 338 32.92 22.08 62.89
C CYS A 338 33.72 22.89 63.93
N PHE A 339 34.06 24.14 63.60
CA PHE A 339 34.76 25.02 64.53
C PHE A 339 33.90 25.34 65.76
N LEU A 340 32.61 25.66 65.58
CA LEU A 340 31.69 25.90 66.70
C LEU A 340 31.47 24.66 67.57
N LEU A 341 31.37 23.47 66.97
CA LEU A 341 31.32 22.21 67.72
C LEU A 341 32.61 21.97 68.51
N SER A 342 33.77 22.22 67.91
CA SER A 342 35.06 22.08 68.60
C SER A 342 35.21 23.07 69.77
N LEU A 343 34.78 24.32 69.59
CA LEU A 343 34.70 25.32 70.67
C LEU A 343 33.71 24.89 71.76
N GLY A 344 32.56 24.34 71.37
CA GLY A 344 31.58 23.79 72.29
C GLY A 344 32.18 22.67 73.14
N VAL A 345 32.92 21.74 72.53
CA VAL A 345 33.65 20.67 73.24
C VAL A 345 34.73 21.25 74.15
N ILE A 346 35.51 22.23 73.69
CA ILE A 346 36.55 22.88 74.52
C ILE A 346 35.93 23.60 75.72
N VAL A 347 34.83 24.34 75.53
CA VAL A 347 34.11 25.03 76.61
C VAL A 347 33.47 24.02 77.55
N TYR A 348 32.89 22.94 77.02
CA TYR A 348 32.33 21.86 77.82
C TYR A 348 33.41 21.18 78.66
N GLN A 349 34.56 20.83 78.07
CA GLN A 349 35.69 20.26 78.80
C GLN A 349 36.24 21.25 79.85
N ARG A 350 36.36 22.54 79.53
CA ARG A 350 36.74 23.57 80.52
C ARG A 350 35.73 23.67 81.65
N ARG A 351 34.42 23.60 81.37
CA ARG A 351 33.37 23.57 82.42
C ARG A 351 33.42 22.28 83.23
N LEU A 352 33.71 21.14 82.61
CA LEU A 352 33.86 19.85 83.30
C LEU A 352 35.09 19.87 84.24
N ILE A 353 36.21 20.45 83.79
CA ILE A 353 37.42 20.64 84.60
C ILE A 353 37.15 21.64 85.74
N GLN A 354 36.44 22.74 85.50
CA GLN A 354 36.05 23.71 86.53
C GLN A 354 35.04 23.16 87.55
N ASN A 355 34.12 22.29 87.12
CA ASN A 355 33.18 21.62 88.01
C ASN A 355 33.88 20.52 88.83
N ASN A 356 34.88 19.82 88.29
CA ASN A 356 35.72 18.89 89.04
C ASN A 356 36.75 19.58 89.97
N THR A 357 36.95 20.89 89.86
CA THR A 357 37.78 21.69 90.80
C THR A 357 36.95 22.50 91.80
N ARG A 358 35.62 22.31 91.83
CA ARG A 358 34.72 22.93 92.82
C ARG A 358 33.88 21.87 93.53
N GLN A 359 34.56 20.98 94.26
CA GLN A 359 33.99 20.33 95.45
C GLN A 359 34.93 20.65 96.62
N PRO A 360 34.63 21.69 97.43
CA PRO A 360 35.37 22.00 98.64
C PRO A 360 34.92 21.10 99.80
N ASP A 361 35.92 20.69 100.56
CA ASP A 361 35.83 20.10 101.89
C ASP A 361 34.98 20.92 102.88
N HIS A 362 34.47 20.17 103.86
CA HIS A 362 34.23 20.52 105.26
C HIS A 362 32.96 21.27 105.70
N LYS A 363 32.15 20.55 106.50
CA LYS A 363 31.86 20.81 107.92
C LYS A 363 31.28 19.50 108.50
N ARG A 364 31.90 18.78 109.45
CA ARG A 364 32.33 19.08 110.84
C ARG A 364 31.17 19.46 111.77
N GLY A 365 30.96 18.63 112.79
CA GLY A 365 30.26 18.93 114.05
C GLY A 365 29.02 18.08 114.25
N ASN A 366 29.14 16.96 114.99
CA ASN A 366 28.86 16.83 116.43
C ASN A 366 27.35 16.58 116.68
N SER A 367 26.91 15.67 117.55
CA SER A 367 27.53 15.03 118.72
C SER A 367 26.58 13.95 119.25
N GLU A 368 27.16 12.90 119.86
CA GLU A 368 26.69 12.26 121.12
C GLU A 368 25.30 11.59 121.13
N GLN A 369 25.04 10.45 121.78
CA GLN A 369 25.63 9.85 122.99
C GLN A 369 25.07 8.41 123.14
N ASN A 370 25.85 7.55 123.82
CA ASN A 370 25.44 6.47 124.74
C ASN A 370 24.54 5.32 124.23
N GLU A 371 24.48 4.11 124.79
CA GLU A 371 25.19 3.31 125.80
C GLU A 371 24.65 1.88 125.55
N LYS A 372 25.50 0.86 125.43
CA LYS A 372 25.83 -0.12 126.50
C LYS A 372 24.68 -1.06 126.91
N PHE A 373 24.80 -2.33 126.53
CA PHE A 373 24.55 -3.61 127.26
C PHE A 373 24.81 -4.70 126.19
N GLY A 374 25.67 -5.72 126.33
CA GLY A 374 26.04 -6.48 127.53
C GLY A 374 25.21 -7.76 127.59
N MET A 375 25.55 -8.79 126.80
CA MET A 375 25.97 -10.15 127.21
C MET A 375 26.06 -11.07 125.99
#